data_AF-A0A1I0Y5Y0-F1
#
_entry.id   AF-A0A1I0Y5Y0-F1
#
_cell.length_a   1.000
_cell.length_b   1.000
_cell.length_c   1.000
_cell.angle_alpha   90.00
_cell.angle_beta   90.00
_cell.angle_gamma   90.00
#
_symmetry.space_group_name_H-M   'P 1'
#
loop_
_entity.id
_entity.type
_entity.pdbx_description
1 polymer ?
#
loop_
_entity_poly.entity_id
_entity_poly.type
_entity_poly.pdbx_seq_one_letter_code
_entity_poly.pdbx_strand_id
1 'polypeptide(L)' 'MALTLGRKSGEKVFIEDEHGRNIEVEVIRAERNVKHALKLRITAPQEFNIVRGEIYNGNNS' A
#
# COMPACT_ATOMS: atom_id res chain seq x y z
N MET A 1 4.33 15.40 1.09
CA MET A 1 5.33 15.09 0.02
C MET A 1 4.72 14.02 -0.88
N ALA A 2 5.00 14.04 -2.18
CA ALA A 2 4.62 12.96 -3.10
C ALA A 2 5.89 12.31 -3.65
N LEU A 3 5.95 10.98 -3.62
CA LEU A 3 7.07 10.19 -4.14
C LEU A 3 6.53 9.13 -5.10
N THR A 4 7.12 9.04 -6.29
CA THR A 4 6.75 8.04 -7.30
C THR A 4 7.89 7.03 -7.44
N LEU A 5 7.60 5.75 -7.27
CA LEU A 5 8.59 4.67 -7.34
C LEU A 5 8.13 3.59 -8.31
N GLY A 6 8.99 3.23 -9.27
CA GLY A 6 8.82 2.01 -10.06
C GLY A 6 9.22 0.79 -9.25
N ARG A 7 8.36 -0.23 -9.17
CA ARG A 7 8.59 -1.44 -8.36
C ARG A 7 8.26 -2.73 -9.12
N LYS A 8 9.06 -3.77 -8.87
CA LYS A 8 8.90 -5.15 -9.34
C LYS A 8 8.26 -6.01 -8.25
N SER A 9 7.74 -7.17 -8.63
CA SER A 9 7.20 -8.13 -7.66
C SER A 9 8.28 -8.58 -6.66
N GLY A 10 7.90 -8.65 -5.38
CA GLY A 10 8.76 -8.95 -4.24
C GLY A 10 9.42 -7.72 -3.63
N GLU A 11 9.33 -6.54 -4.26
CA GLU A 11 9.91 -5.32 -3.72
C GLU A 11 8.94 -4.63 -2.75
N LYS A 12 9.50 -3.97 -1.74
CA LYS A 12 8.77 -3.34 -0.63
C LYS A 12 9.02 -1.84 -0.56
N VAL A 13 8.07 -1.14 0.04
CA VAL A 13 8.16 0.26 0.48
C VAL A 13 7.70 0.31 1.94
N PHE A 14 8.42 1.06 2.75
CA PHE A 14 8.04 1.33 4.14
C PHE A 14 7.66 2.79 4.27
N ILE A 15 6.55 3.05 4.96
CA ILE A 15 6.13 4.38 5.37
C ILE A 15 6.26 4.40 6.88
N GLU A 16 7.15 5.23 7.40
CA GLU A 16 7.45 5.34 8.82
C GLU A 16 7.05 6.74 9.31
N ASP A 17 6.53 6.82 10.53
CA ASP A 17 6.30 8.10 11.19
C ASP A 17 7.37 8.38 12.26
N GLU A 18 7.30 9.57 12.87
CA GLU A 18 8.24 9.99 13.91
C GLU A 18 8.14 9.18 15.22
N HIS A 19 7.07 8.39 15.38
CA HIS A 19 6.85 7.51 16.52
C HIS A 19 7.34 6.07 16.26
N GLY A 20 7.93 5.81 15.10
CA GLY A 20 8.43 4.47 14.73
C GLY A 20 7.32 3.49 14.34
N ARG A 21 6.13 3.99 13.99
CA ARG A 21 5.05 3.17 13.42
C ARG A 21 5.28 3.02 11.93
N ASN A 22 5.18 1.78 11.46
CA ASN A 22 5.62 1.42 10.13
C ASN A 22 4.48 0.75 9.35
N ILE A 23 4.22 1.23 8.13
CA ILE A 23 3.36 0.59 7.16
C ILE A 23 4.24 -0.01 6.08
N GLU A 24 4.19 -1.34 5.91
CA GLU A 24 4.86 -2.05 4.84
C GLU A 24 3.91 -2.21 3.65
N VAL A 25 4.38 -1.85 2.46
CA VAL A 25 3.69 -2.07 1.18
C VAL A 25 4.57 -2.95 0.29
N GLU A 26 4.13 -4.17 0.03
CA GLU A 26 4.80 -5.14 -0.83
C GLU A 26 4.09 -5.29 -2.18
N VAL A 27 4.82 -5.22 -3.29
CA VAL A 27 4.28 -5.56 -4.61
C VAL A 27 4.29 -7.08 -4.78
N ILE A 28 3.12 -7.71 -4.84
CA ILE A 28 3.01 -9.15 -5.02
C ILE A 28 2.66 -9.50 -6.47
N ARG A 29 3.15 -10.64 -6.94
CA ARG A 29 2.88 -11.13 -8.29
C ARG A 29 1.39 -11.49 -8.42
N ALA A 30 0.72 -10.95 -9.44
CA ALA A 30 -0.64 -11.37 -9.75
C ALA A 30 -0.64 -12.80 -10.28
N GLU A 31 -1.58 -13.62 -9.80
CA GLU A 31 -1.80 -14.97 -10.34
C GLU A 31 -2.26 -14.91 -11.80
N ARG A 32 -2.04 -16.01 -12.53
CA ARG A 32 -2.15 -16.09 -14.00
C ARG A 32 -3.48 -15.61 -14.60
N ASN A 33 -4.53 -15.51 -13.80
CA ASN A 33 -5.88 -15.11 -14.22
C ASN A 33 -6.12 -13.59 -14.15
N VAL A 34 -5.24 -12.80 -13.54
CA VAL A 34 -5.35 -11.34 -13.46
C VAL A 34 -4.09 -10.70 -14.07
N LYS A 35 -3.92 -10.87 -15.39
CA LYS A 35 -2.68 -10.51 -16.10
C LYS A 35 -2.33 -9.01 -16.11
N HIS A 36 -3.23 -8.13 -15.69
CA HIS A 36 -3.08 -6.68 -15.84
C HIS A 36 -3.18 -5.86 -14.54
N ALA A 37 -3.39 -6.49 -13.38
CA ALA A 37 -3.44 -5.76 -12.11
C ALA A 37 -2.15 -5.97 -11.30
N LEU A 38 -1.54 -4.88 -10.84
CA LEU A 38 -0.57 -4.93 -9.74
C LEU A 38 -1.32 -5.32 -8.47
N LYS A 39 -0.81 -6.32 -7.74
CA LYS A 39 -1.35 -6.65 -6.42
C LYS A 39 -0.42 -6.06 -5.36
N LEU A 40 -1.01 -5.46 -4.34
CA LEU A 40 -0.29 -4.91 -3.19
C LEU A 40 -0.69 -5.70 -1.94
N ARG A 41 0.29 -6.05 -1.11
CA ARG A 41 0.06 -6.46 0.28
C ARG A 41 0.45 -5.29 1.16
N ILE A 42 -0.48 -4.87 2.01
CA ILE A 42 -0.27 -3.78 2.96
C ILE A 42 -0.32 -4.38 4.36
N THR A 43 0.74 -4.18 5.13
CA THR A 43 0.84 -4.57 6.53
C THR A 43 0.97 -3.32 7.36
N ALA A 44 0.05 -3.09 8.29
CA ALA A 44 0.02 -1.93 9.16
C ALA A 44 -0.35 -2.34 10.59
N PRO A 45 0.01 -1.54 11.60
CA PRO A 45 -0.47 -1.71 12.97
C PRO A 45 -2.01 -1.67 13.04
N GLN A 46 -2.59 -2.31 14.07
CA GLN A 46 -4.05 -2.52 14.17
C GLN A 46 -4.86 -1.21 14.29
N GLU A 47 -4.23 -0.13 14.74
CA GLU A 47 -4.84 1.19 14.82
C GLU A 47 -5.08 1.84 13.45
N PHE A 48 -4.48 1.31 12.37
CA PHE A 48 -4.68 1.81 11.02
C PHE A 48 -5.79 1.04 10.29
N ASN A 49 -6.74 1.79 9.74
CA ASN A 49 -7.73 1.25 8.82
C ASN A 49 -7.21 1.33 7.38
N ILE A 50 -7.09 0.18 6.73
CA ILE A 50 -6.74 0.11 5.31
C ILE A 50 -8.03 0.18 4.49
N VAL A 51 -8.25 1.31 3.83
CA VAL A 51 -9.45 1.58 3.03
C VAL A 51 -9.05 1.74 1.57
N ARG A 52 -9.79 1.10 0.65
CA ARG A 52 -9.51 1.25 -0.79
C ARG A 52 -9.95 2.64 -1.25
N GLY A 53 -9.19 3.23 -2.15
CA GLY A 53 -9.42 4.62 -2.60
C GLY A 53 -10.83 4.83 -3.18
N GLU A 54 -11.39 3.85 -3.88
CA GLU A 54 -12.72 3.94 -4.49
C GLU A 54 -13.88 3.99 -3.48
N ILE A 55 -13.65 3.57 -2.24
CA ILE A 55 -14.63 3.65 -1.13
C ILE A 55 -14.21 4.66 -0.05
N TYR A 56 -13.06 5.32 -0.23
CA TYR A 56 -12.59 6.32 0.70
C TYR A 56 -13.38 7.62 0.49
N ASN A 57 -14.45 7.77 1.28
CA ASN A 57 -15.21 9.01 1.38
C ASN A 57 -14.46 9.97 2.31
N GLY A 58 -13.33 10.50 1.83
CA GLY A 58 -12.62 11.55 2.53
C GLY A 58 -13.47 12.81 2.56
N ASN A 59 -14.14 13.08 3.69
CA ASN A 59 -14.56 14.44 4.00
C ASN A 59 -13.27 15.26 4.20
N ASN A 60 -12.80 15.89 3.12
CA ASN A 60 -11.87 17.02 3.24
C ASN A 60 -12.64 18.16 3.90
N SER A 61 -12.55 18.25 5.24
CA SER A 61 -12.82 19.49 5.99
C SER A 61 -11.51 20.25 6.19
#